data_AF-A0A2U1S7Z2-F1
#
_entry.id   AF-A0A2U1S7Z2-F1
#
_cell.length_a   1.000
_cell.length_b   1.000
_cell.length_c   1.000
_cell.angle_alpha   90.00
_cell.angle_beta   90.00
_cell.angle_gamma   90.00
#
_symmetry.space_group_name_H-M   'P 1'
#
loop_
_entity.id
_entity.type
_entity.pdbx_description
1 polymer ?
#
loop_
_entity_poly.entity_id
_entity_poly.type
_entity_poly.pdbx_seq_one_letter_code
_entity_poly.pdbx_strand_id
1 'polypeptide(L)'
;MSNKKVAMVGTPCQILAATKVNRYADFTGGSPIDVKIGLFCMENFSYSYLERFLKENDIELYEVKEFRIEKGYFIAYLIDGNIFKIPIAETEPFTRKNCHVCTDYTSDVSDIAVGSVGTGKNHSTVIVRTEKGKEIIDNCIKNGSIEAKPLDEKGEKLLRNIANKKIKRNTKIINKREAVARPVLSKRAVNEEEFVDECSICQFNNLQDDVISVGSCVLCGACEYVCPIDAIKINHRKPVITKDCEEDCHACYFACPRTFVSEEIYPNDIDEKPLGEYIELLDVKADSIIGQDGGVVSAILINLLENNVVDEVSIVAEDKDAPWRPVSYLTSRVQDVVSAAGTKYSTVPIGFKSLNSKKQ
;
A
#
# COMPACT_ATOMS: atom_id res chain seq x y z
N MET A 1 -10.31 22.94 -5.37
CA MET A 1 -9.13 22.15 -4.95
C MET A 1 -7.93 22.64 -5.73
N SER A 2 -6.72 22.69 -5.15
CA SER A 2 -5.53 23.07 -5.92
C SER A 2 -5.37 22.08 -7.09
N ASN A 3 -5.09 22.58 -8.29
CA ASN A 3 -4.89 21.80 -9.52
C ASN A 3 -3.64 20.89 -9.51
N LYS A 4 -3.11 20.60 -8.31
CA LYS A 4 -1.90 19.82 -8.12
C LYS A 4 -2.17 18.34 -8.35
N LYS A 5 -1.30 17.70 -9.11
CA LYS A 5 -1.28 16.26 -9.35
C LYS A 5 -0.17 15.62 -8.55
N VAL A 6 -0.50 14.55 -7.84
CA VAL A 6 0.45 13.80 -7.02
C VAL A 6 0.51 12.35 -7.50
N ALA A 7 1.72 11.79 -7.62
CA ALA A 7 1.89 10.35 -7.71
C ALA A 7 2.02 9.73 -6.32
N MET A 8 1.24 8.69 -6.02
CA MET A 8 1.32 7.94 -4.77
C MET A 8 1.89 6.56 -5.01
N VAL A 9 2.90 6.18 -4.22
CA VAL A 9 3.32 4.78 -4.06
C VAL A 9 2.67 4.19 -2.82
N GLY A 10 2.08 3.01 -2.91
CA GLY A 10 1.40 2.39 -1.78
C GLY A 10 1.20 0.88 -1.93
N THR A 11 0.98 0.23 -0.79
CA THR A 11 0.50 -1.17 -0.74
C THR A 11 -0.97 -1.26 -1.18
N PRO A 12 -1.50 -2.46 -1.51
CA PRO A 12 -2.84 -2.61 -2.07
C PRO A 12 -3.94 -1.92 -1.26
N CYS A 13 -3.91 -2.05 0.07
CA CYS A 13 -4.90 -1.43 0.95
C CYS A 13 -4.81 0.11 1.02
N GLN A 14 -3.63 0.68 0.75
CA GLN A 14 -3.44 2.12 0.67
C GLN A 14 -3.89 2.66 -0.70
N ILE A 15 -3.61 1.93 -1.78
CA ILE A 15 -4.12 2.27 -3.12
C ILE A 15 -5.65 2.20 -3.13
N LEU A 16 -6.25 1.15 -2.55
CA LEU A 16 -7.70 1.06 -2.41
C LEU A 16 -8.28 2.25 -1.64
N ALA A 17 -7.63 2.68 -0.56
CA ALA A 17 -8.06 3.86 0.20
C ALA A 17 -8.01 5.13 -0.66
N ALA A 18 -6.93 5.34 -1.42
CA ALA A 18 -6.81 6.47 -2.35
C ALA A 18 -7.87 6.43 -3.46
N THR A 19 -8.15 5.24 -4.01
CA THR A 19 -9.20 5.03 -5.01
C THR A 19 -10.58 5.38 -4.45
N LYS A 20 -10.92 4.92 -3.23
CA LYS A 20 -12.19 5.29 -2.59
C LYS A 20 -12.28 6.80 -2.31
N VAL A 21 -11.22 7.42 -1.79
CA VAL A 21 -11.19 8.88 -1.56
C VAL A 21 -11.42 9.66 -2.85
N ASN A 22 -10.79 9.26 -3.96
CA ASN A 22 -10.98 9.98 -5.22
C ASN A 22 -12.35 9.70 -5.87
N ARG A 23 -12.84 8.46 -5.82
CA ARG A 23 -14.14 8.10 -6.42
C ARG A 23 -15.29 8.79 -5.71
N TYR A 24 -15.27 8.82 -4.38
CA TYR A 24 -16.32 9.40 -3.55
C TYR A 24 -15.94 10.81 -3.08
N ALA A 25 -15.43 11.63 -4.00
CA ALA A 25 -14.94 12.97 -3.68
C ALA A 25 -16.02 13.89 -3.11
N ASP A 26 -17.29 13.68 -3.50
CA ASP A 26 -18.44 14.44 -2.98
C ASP A 26 -18.63 14.26 -1.47
N PHE A 27 -18.26 13.10 -0.92
CA PHE A 27 -18.34 12.79 0.51
C PHE A 27 -17.00 12.99 1.24
N THR A 28 -15.88 12.74 0.56
CA THR A 28 -14.55 12.68 1.19
C THR A 28 -13.73 13.96 1.01
N GLY A 29 -14.19 14.87 0.16
CA GLY A 29 -13.42 16.03 -0.27
C GLY A 29 -12.26 15.70 -1.22
N GLY A 30 -12.18 14.46 -1.73
CA GLY A 30 -11.21 14.04 -2.74
C GLY A 30 -9.74 14.15 -2.33
N SER A 31 -8.84 13.89 -3.28
CA SER A 31 -7.41 14.10 -3.08
C SER A 31 -6.70 14.49 -4.38
N PRO A 32 -5.51 15.11 -4.30
CA PRO A 32 -4.70 15.42 -5.49
C PRO A 32 -3.98 14.19 -6.07
N ILE A 33 -4.19 12.99 -5.53
CA ILE A 33 -3.54 11.77 -6.01
C ILE A 33 -4.09 11.46 -7.41
N ASP A 34 -3.27 11.65 -8.44
CA ASP A 34 -3.65 11.44 -9.84
C ASP A 34 -3.10 10.12 -10.40
N VAL A 35 -1.88 9.73 -9.96
CA VAL A 35 -1.20 8.51 -10.36
C VAL A 35 -1.02 7.60 -9.15
N LYS A 36 -1.43 6.33 -9.28
CA LYS A 36 -1.37 5.33 -8.21
C LYS A 36 -0.42 4.19 -8.61
N ILE A 37 0.73 4.11 -7.96
CA ILE A 37 1.72 3.04 -8.14
C ILE A 37 1.59 2.07 -6.97
N GLY A 38 1.05 0.88 -7.26
CA GLY A 38 0.89 -0.21 -6.32
C GLY A 38 2.18 -0.99 -6.10
N LEU A 39 2.42 -1.43 -4.87
CA LEU A 39 3.47 -2.39 -4.53
C LEU A 39 2.87 -3.77 -4.32
N PHE A 40 3.56 -4.82 -4.78
CA PHE A 40 3.22 -6.17 -4.38
C PHE A 40 3.39 -6.32 -2.87
N CYS A 41 2.40 -6.89 -2.19
CA CYS A 41 2.41 -6.96 -0.74
C CYS A 41 1.83 -8.29 -0.26
N MET A 42 2.65 -9.13 0.38
CA MET A 42 2.16 -10.31 1.07
C MET A 42 1.57 -9.94 2.43
N GLU A 43 2.42 -9.37 3.29
CA GLU A 43 2.15 -9.01 4.68
C GLU A 43 2.96 -7.76 5.05
N ASN A 44 2.62 -7.12 6.18
CA ASN A 44 3.34 -5.97 6.70
C ASN A 44 3.54 -6.15 8.21
N PHE A 45 4.59 -5.54 8.75
CA PHE A 45 5.03 -5.72 10.14
C PHE A 45 4.78 -4.49 11.01
N SER A 46 4.53 -4.73 12.29
CA SER A 46 4.42 -3.67 13.30
C SER A 46 5.82 -3.25 13.74
N TYR A 47 6.19 -1.97 13.51
CA TYR A 47 7.48 -1.40 13.92
C TYR A 47 7.85 -1.77 15.36
N SER A 48 6.95 -1.48 16.31
CA SER A 48 7.19 -1.71 17.74
C SER A 48 7.31 -3.19 18.12
N TYR A 49 6.76 -4.11 17.31
CA TYR A 49 6.87 -5.54 17.60
C TYR A 49 8.10 -6.14 16.91
N LEU A 50 8.48 -5.63 15.73
CA LEU A 50 9.75 -5.96 15.10
C LEU A 50 10.91 -5.49 15.98
N GLU A 51 10.87 -4.25 16.47
CA GLU A 51 11.86 -3.69 17.40
C GLU A 51 12.02 -4.58 18.63
N ARG A 52 10.88 -4.92 19.28
CA ARG A 52 10.88 -5.79 20.45
C ARG A 52 11.44 -7.18 20.13
N PHE A 53 11.05 -7.76 18.99
CA PHE A 53 11.50 -9.09 18.58
C PHE A 53 13.01 -9.11 18.32
N LEU A 54 13.56 -8.10 17.66
CA LEU A 54 15.01 -8.00 17.42
C LEU A 54 15.77 -7.79 18.74
N LYS A 55 15.25 -6.96 19.65
CA LYS A 55 15.82 -6.79 20.99
C LYS A 55 15.83 -8.09 21.80
N GLU A 56 14.78 -8.91 21.70
CA GLU A 56 14.73 -10.25 22.30
C GLU A 56 15.74 -11.24 21.67
N ASN A 57 16.33 -10.90 20.53
CA ASN A 57 17.40 -11.65 19.84
C ASN A 57 18.74 -10.89 19.85
N ASP A 58 18.94 -9.97 20.82
CA ASP A 58 20.17 -9.19 21.00
C ASP A 58 20.59 -8.36 19.77
N ILE A 59 19.60 -7.85 19.01
CA ILE A 59 19.82 -6.97 17.85
C ILE A 59 19.05 -5.67 18.05
N GLU A 60 19.77 -4.56 18.01
CA GLU A 60 19.18 -3.23 17.98
C GLU A 60 18.87 -2.80 16.54
N LEU A 61 17.79 -2.05 16.33
CA LEU A 61 17.36 -1.65 14.97
C LEU A 61 18.42 -0.83 14.23
N TYR A 62 19.21 -0.02 14.94
CA TYR A 62 20.28 0.77 14.32
C TYR A 62 21.44 -0.09 13.80
N GLU A 63 21.55 -1.36 14.22
CA GLU A 63 22.57 -2.29 13.74
C GLU A 63 22.19 -2.94 12.41
N VAL A 64 20.91 -2.85 12.02
CA VAL A 64 20.41 -3.44 10.78
C VAL A 64 20.70 -2.48 9.62
N LYS A 65 21.45 -2.99 8.64
CA LYS A 65 21.75 -2.31 7.37
C LYS A 65 20.66 -2.51 6.33
N GLU A 66 20.12 -3.71 6.22
CA GLU A 66 19.09 -4.04 5.21
C GLU A 66 18.20 -5.17 5.71
N PHE A 67 16.88 -5.03 5.54
CA PHE A 67 15.96 -6.16 5.64
C PHE A 67 15.68 -6.74 4.25
N ARG A 68 15.46 -8.05 4.16
CA ARG A 68 14.96 -8.72 2.95
C ARG A 68 13.96 -9.83 3.30
N ILE A 69 13.01 -10.04 2.39
CA ILE A 69 12.18 -11.24 2.36
C ILE A 69 12.43 -11.96 1.03
N GLU A 70 13.11 -13.09 1.09
CA GLU A 70 13.42 -13.88 -0.10
C GLU A 70 13.53 -15.37 0.24
N LYS A 71 13.17 -16.21 -0.72
CA LYS A 71 13.30 -17.68 -0.63
C LYS A 71 12.70 -18.29 0.64
N GLY A 72 11.63 -17.68 1.18
CA GLY A 72 10.93 -18.18 2.37
C GLY A 72 11.49 -17.71 3.72
N TYR A 73 12.43 -16.76 3.72
CA TYR A 73 13.06 -16.24 4.95
C TYR A 73 12.88 -14.74 5.08
N PHE A 74 12.78 -14.28 6.33
CA PHE A 74 13.03 -12.92 6.74
C PHE A 74 14.52 -12.81 7.12
N ILE A 75 15.21 -11.82 6.56
CA ILE A 75 16.65 -11.64 6.69
C ILE A 75 16.92 -10.21 7.12
N ALA A 76 17.71 -10.03 8.17
CA ALA A 76 18.30 -8.75 8.56
C ALA A 76 19.82 -8.85 8.36
N TYR A 77 20.35 -8.07 7.42
CA TYR A 77 21.78 -7.89 7.21
C TYR A 77 22.25 -6.80 8.16
N LEU A 78 23.21 -7.10 9.02
CA LEU A 78 23.75 -6.16 10.00
C LEU A 78 24.91 -5.35 9.40
N ILE A 79 25.21 -4.19 10.00
CA ILE A 79 26.27 -3.28 9.56
C ILE A 79 27.65 -3.91 9.68
N ASP A 80 27.86 -4.77 10.68
CA ASP A 80 29.10 -5.52 10.92
C ASP A 80 29.32 -6.69 9.94
N GLY A 81 28.34 -6.99 9.08
CA GLY A 81 28.37 -8.08 8.12
C GLY A 81 27.70 -9.38 8.59
N ASN A 82 27.25 -9.45 9.85
CA ASN A 82 26.47 -10.58 10.35
C ASN A 82 25.08 -10.63 9.70
N ILE A 83 24.47 -11.82 9.68
CA ILE A 83 23.16 -12.06 9.07
C ILE A 83 22.27 -12.73 10.10
N PHE A 84 21.20 -12.04 10.49
CA PHE A 84 20.10 -12.63 11.23
C PHE A 84 19.04 -13.13 10.25
N LYS A 85 18.64 -14.40 10.36
CA LYS A 85 17.77 -15.05 9.39
C LYS A 85 16.81 -16.01 10.07
N ILE A 86 15.52 -15.83 9.82
CA ILE A 86 14.45 -16.69 10.33
C ILE A 86 13.48 -17.09 9.22
N PRO A 87 12.85 -18.27 9.28
CA PRO A 87 11.75 -18.64 8.41
C PRO A 87 10.58 -17.64 8.49
N ILE A 88 9.87 -17.38 7.38
CA ILE A 88 8.71 -16.47 7.38
C ILE A 88 7.64 -16.89 8.40
N ALA A 89 7.49 -18.19 8.67
CA ALA A 89 6.54 -18.69 9.67
C ALA A 89 6.80 -18.14 11.08
N GLU A 90 8.06 -17.80 11.40
CA GLU A 90 8.45 -17.26 12.71
C GLU A 90 8.25 -15.73 12.80
N THR A 91 7.80 -15.08 11.71
CA THR A 91 7.51 -13.63 11.69
C THR A 91 6.11 -13.29 12.23
N GLU A 92 5.29 -14.30 12.55
CA GLU A 92 3.94 -14.12 13.08
C GLU A 92 3.85 -13.16 14.29
N PRO A 93 4.77 -13.18 15.28
CA PRO A 93 4.70 -12.30 16.45
C PRO A 93 4.68 -10.80 16.12
N PHE A 94 5.32 -10.39 15.02
CA PHE A 94 5.40 -9.00 14.58
C PHE A 94 4.63 -8.72 13.29
N THR A 95 3.95 -9.71 12.72
CA THR A 95 3.03 -9.57 11.59
C THR A 95 1.73 -8.89 12.01
N ARG A 96 1.25 -7.96 11.19
CA ARG A 96 -0.02 -7.28 11.46
C ARG A 96 -1.18 -8.20 11.11
N LYS A 97 -1.97 -8.56 12.12
CA LYS A 97 -3.13 -9.46 11.97
C LYS A 97 -4.18 -9.01 10.96
N ASN A 98 -4.28 -7.70 10.69
CA ASN A 98 -5.16 -7.14 9.66
C ASN A 98 -4.77 -7.55 8.23
N CYS A 99 -3.53 -7.98 7.98
CA CYS A 99 -3.10 -8.50 6.69
C CYS A 99 -3.76 -9.85 6.36
N HIS A 100 -4.19 -10.61 7.38
CA HIS A 100 -4.80 -11.94 7.24
C HIS A 100 -6.21 -11.92 6.62
N VAL A 101 -6.79 -10.74 6.39
CA VAL A 101 -8.08 -10.55 5.69
C VAL A 101 -7.91 -9.72 4.41
N CYS A 102 -6.69 -9.55 3.91
CA CYS A 102 -6.41 -8.93 2.62
C CYS A 102 -6.19 -10.02 1.57
N THR A 103 -6.94 -10.05 0.48
CA THR A 103 -6.72 -11.04 -0.59
C THR A 103 -5.91 -10.46 -1.76
N ASP A 104 -5.90 -9.14 -1.92
CA ASP A 104 -5.16 -8.44 -2.98
C ASP A 104 -3.64 -8.49 -2.72
N TYR A 105 -2.90 -9.18 -3.60
CA TYR A 105 -1.44 -9.24 -3.57
C TYR A 105 -0.79 -8.21 -4.50
N THR A 106 -1.40 -7.97 -5.66
CA THR A 106 -0.82 -7.26 -6.81
C THR A 106 -1.33 -5.84 -6.98
N SER A 107 -2.01 -5.28 -5.97
CA SER A 107 -2.60 -3.94 -5.99
C SER A 107 -3.55 -3.75 -7.17
N ASP A 108 -4.71 -4.40 -7.11
CA ASP A 108 -5.56 -4.61 -8.29
C ASP A 108 -6.22 -3.32 -8.84
N VAL A 109 -6.24 -2.25 -8.04
CA VAL A 109 -6.83 -0.94 -8.38
C VAL A 109 -5.80 0.19 -8.56
N SER A 110 -4.52 -0.16 -8.79
CA SER A 110 -3.48 0.81 -9.16
C SER A 110 -3.47 1.12 -10.65
N ASP A 111 -2.81 2.19 -11.07
CA ASP A 111 -2.51 2.43 -12.49
C ASP A 111 -1.38 1.49 -12.97
N ILE A 112 -0.36 1.33 -12.11
CA ILE A 112 0.80 0.46 -12.32
C ILE A 112 1.07 -0.27 -11.01
N ALA A 113 1.34 -1.58 -11.04
CA ALA A 113 1.82 -2.33 -9.88
C ALA A 113 3.23 -2.88 -10.10
N VAL A 114 4.07 -2.83 -9.07
CA VAL A 114 5.48 -3.22 -9.14
C VAL A 114 5.85 -4.19 -8.00
N GLY A 115 6.64 -5.21 -8.31
CA GLY A 115 7.32 -6.01 -7.28
C GLY A 115 8.28 -7.05 -7.84
N SER A 116 9.13 -7.62 -6.99
CA SER A 116 10.26 -8.46 -7.40
C SER A 116 9.91 -9.89 -7.82
N VAL A 117 8.68 -10.35 -7.60
CA VAL A 117 8.31 -11.75 -7.85
C VAL A 117 8.09 -11.99 -9.34
N GLY A 118 8.78 -13.01 -9.87
CA GLY A 118 8.65 -13.46 -11.25
C GLY A 118 9.83 -13.08 -12.14
N THR A 119 10.73 -12.23 -11.65
CA THR A 119 11.85 -11.68 -12.41
C THR A 119 13.21 -11.98 -11.76
N GLY A 120 14.28 -11.73 -12.52
CA GLY A 120 15.65 -11.94 -12.08
C GLY A 120 16.15 -10.88 -11.09
N LYS A 121 17.41 -11.01 -10.64
CA LYS A 121 18.06 -10.02 -9.78
C LYS A 121 18.14 -8.67 -10.51
N ASN A 122 17.86 -7.58 -9.80
CA ASN A 122 17.83 -6.19 -10.32
C ASN A 122 16.74 -5.91 -11.37
N HIS A 123 15.77 -6.80 -11.48
CA HIS A 123 14.57 -6.59 -12.28
C HIS A 123 13.35 -6.53 -11.35
N SER A 124 12.26 -5.96 -11.85
CA SER A 124 10.96 -5.99 -11.19
C SER A 124 9.90 -6.40 -12.19
N THR A 125 8.92 -7.15 -11.71
CA THR A 125 7.69 -7.39 -12.46
C THR A 125 6.82 -6.15 -12.37
N VAL A 126 6.34 -5.68 -13.52
CA VAL A 126 5.43 -4.55 -13.64
C VAL A 126 4.13 -5.01 -14.26
N ILE A 127 3.01 -4.69 -13.61
CA ILE A 127 1.65 -4.91 -14.11
C ILE A 127 1.08 -3.55 -14.49
N VAL A 128 0.75 -3.38 -15.76
CA VAL A 128 0.07 -2.17 -16.27
C VAL A 128 -1.43 -2.43 -16.27
N ARG A 129 -2.21 -1.60 -15.58
CA ARG A 129 -3.65 -1.83 -15.40
C ARG A 129 -4.55 -0.83 -16.09
N THR A 130 -4.11 0.42 -16.23
CA THR A 130 -4.89 1.50 -16.84
C THR A 130 -4.16 2.05 -18.06
N GLU A 131 -4.90 2.67 -18.98
CA GLU A 131 -4.30 3.38 -20.13
C GLU A 131 -3.33 4.47 -19.66
N LYS A 132 -3.67 5.18 -18.58
CA LYS A 132 -2.75 6.13 -17.92
C LYS A 132 -1.45 5.43 -17.49
N GLY A 133 -1.55 4.26 -16.86
CA GLY A 133 -0.39 3.46 -16.49
C GLY A 133 0.44 3.04 -17.71
N LYS A 134 -0.22 2.69 -18.82
CA LYS A 134 0.43 2.32 -20.07
C LYS A 134 1.21 3.48 -20.66
N GLU A 135 0.60 4.66 -20.77
CA GLU A 135 1.26 5.88 -21.24
C GLU A 135 2.51 6.22 -20.42
N ILE A 136 2.43 6.06 -19.09
CA ILE A 136 3.57 6.30 -18.19
C ILE A 136 4.71 5.32 -18.48
N ILE A 137 4.42 4.02 -18.59
CA ILE A 137 5.45 3.00 -18.87
C ILE A 137 6.05 3.18 -20.25
N ASP A 138 5.24 3.43 -21.28
CA ASP A 138 5.69 3.70 -22.64
C ASP A 138 6.63 4.92 -22.69
N ASN A 139 6.31 5.99 -21.96
CA ASN A 139 7.17 7.17 -21.84
C ASN A 139 8.48 6.85 -21.12
N CYS A 140 8.46 6.02 -20.08
CA CYS A 140 9.67 5.59 -19.39
C CYS A 140 10.59 4.77 -20.32
N ILE A 141 10.03 3.88 -21.15
CA ILE A 141 10.78 3.10 -22.15
C ILE A 141 11.34 4.02 -23.23
N LYS A 142 10.51 4.91 -23.78
CA LYS A 142 10.90 5.85 -24.84
C LYS A 142 12.05 6.77 -24.43
N ASN A 143 12.05 7.20 -23.16
CA ASN A 143 13.10 8.08 -22.62
C ASN A 143 14.34 7.30 -22.14
N GLY A 144 14.35 5.96 -22.26
CA GLY A 144 15.45 5.12 -21.79
C GLY A 144 15.60 5.08 -20.26
N SER A 145 14.57 5.46 -19.51
CA SER A 145 14.58 5.40 -18.04
C SER A 145 14.45 3.95 -17.53
N ILE A 146 13.81 3.09 -18.31
CA ILE A 146 13.66 1.65 -18.04
C ILE A 146 13.80 0.84 -19.33
N GLU A 147 14.24 -0.41 -19.19
CA GLU A 147 14.17 -1.44 -20.22
C GLU A 147 13.06 -2.42 -19.84
N ALA A 148 12.18 -2.76 -20.78
CA ALA A 148 11.05 -3.67 -20.52
C ALA A 148 10.95 -4.74 -21.60
N LYS A 149 10.53 -5.94 -21.20
CA LYS A 149 10.15 -7.05 -22.08
C LYS A 149 8.95 -7.79 -21.49
N PRO A 150 8.20 -8.59 -22.26
CA PRO A 150 7.14 -9.42 -21.70
C PRO A 150 7.68 -10.35 -20.60
N LEU A 151 6.91 -10.53 -19.52
CA LEU A 151 7.25 -11.50 -18.49
C LEU A 151 7.18 -12.91 -19.05
N ASP A 152 8.14 -13.77 -18.70
CA ASP A 152 8.13 -15.16 -19.15
C ASP A 152 7.07 -16.00 -18.41
N GLU A 153 6.68 -17.13 -19.01
CA GLU A 153 5.63 -18.01 -18.47
C GLU A 153 5.97 -18.57 -17.07
N LYS A 154 7.26 -18.76 -16.75
CA LYS A 154 7.68 -19.28 -15.45
C LYS A 154 7.50 -18.21 -14.37
N GLY A 155 7.89 -16.98 -14.69
CA GLY A 155 7.73 -15.80 -13.86
C GLY A 155 6.25 -15.52 -13.58
N GLU A 156 5.42 -15.53 -14.63
CA GLU A 156 3.97 -15.35 -14.50
C GLU A 156 3.36 -16.46 -13.64
N LYS A 157 3.69 -17.73 -13.90
CA LYS A 157 3.18 -18.86 -13.11
C LYS A 157 3.57 -18.75 -11.64
N LEU A 158 4.80 -18.34 -11.34
CA LEU A 158 5.25 -18.11 -9.96
C LEU A 158 4.44 -16.99 -9.30
N LEU A 159 4.25 -15.87 -10.00
CA LEU A 159 3.48 -14.73 -9.50
C LEU A 159 2.02 -15.14 -9.18
N ARG A 160 1.35 -15.82 -10.12
CA ARG A 160 -0.01 -16.35 -9.94
C ARG A 160 -0.11 -17.29 -8.76
N ASN A 161 0.90 -18.15 -8.55
CA ASN A 161 0.91 -19.08 -7.41
C ASN A 161 1.01 -18.34 -6.07
N ILE A 162 1.84 -17.29 -5.99
CA ILE A 162 2.01 -16.50 -4.77
C ILE A 162 0.73 -15.71 -4.46
N ALA A 163 0.13 -15.06 -5.46
CA ALA A 163 -1.13 -14.35 -5.28
C ALA A 163 -2.27 -15.29 -4.85
N ASN A 164 -2.43 -16.42 -5.54
CA ASN A 164 -3.39 -17.47 -5.15
C ASN A 164 -3.18 -17.98 -3.73
N LYS A 165 -1.93 -18.13 -3.28
CA LYS A 165 -1.62 -18.56 -1.92
C LYS A 165 -2.14 -17.54 -0.90
N LYS A 166 -1.98 -16.24 -1.16
CA LYS A 166 -2.52 -15.16 -0.32
C LYS A 166 -4.04 -15.22 -0.27
N ILE A 167 -4.69 -15.25 -1.44
CA ILE A 167 -6.16 -15.32 -1.57
C ILE A 167 -6.68 -16.53 -0.78
N LYS A 168 -6.25 -17.75 -1.12
CA LYS A 168 -6.73 -18.99 -0.48
C LYS A 168 -6.52 -19.00 1.04
N ARG A 169 -5.36 -18.55 1.52
CA ARG A 169 -5.08 -18.49 2.97
C ARG A 169 -6.03 -17.52 3.66
N ASN A 170 -6.18 -16.32 3.10
CA ASN A 170 -6.89 -15.24 3.76
C ASN A 170 -8.41 -15.39 3.64
N THR A 171 -8.94 -15.96 2.54
CA THR A 171 -10.35 -16.35 2.42
C THR A 171 -10.77 -17.35 3.50
N LYS A 172 -9.92 -18.33 3.85
CA LYS A 172 -10.20 -19.24 4.97
C LYS A 172 -10.32 -18.50 6.31
N ILE A 173 -9.50 -17.46 6.51
CA ILE A 173 -9.54 -16.64 7.73
C ILE A 173 -10.77 -15.73 7.75
N ILE A 174 -11.12 -15.14 6.61
CA ILE A 174 -12.35 -14.35 6.43
C ILE A 174 -13.57 -15.19 6.80
N ASN A 175 -13.72 -16.38 6.22
CA ASN A 175 -14.85 -17.27 6.51
C ASN A 175 -14.93 -17.66 7.99
N LYS A 176 -13.79 -17.93 8.64
CA LYS A 176 -13.74 -18.21 10.08
C LYS A 176 -14.18 -17.01 10.92
N ARG A 177 -13.84 -15.78 10.51
CA ARG A 177 -14.23 -14.56 11.21
C ARG A 177 -15.73 -14.29 11.07
N GLU A 178 -16.25 -14.37 9.84
CA GLU A 178 -17.68 -14.19 9.56
C GLU A 178 -18.54 -15.23 10.33
N ALA A 179 -18.07 -16.48 10.42
CA ALA A 179 -18.76 -17.53 11.19
C ALA A 179 -18.88 -17.28 12.70
N VAL A 180 -18.08 -16.35 13.26
CA VAL A 180 -18.14 -15.95 14.68
C VAL A 180 -18.53 -14.48 14.85
N ALA A 181 -19.32 -13.95 13.90
CA ALA A 181 -19.83 -12.57 13.91
C ALA A 181 -18.71 -11.51 14.02
N ARG A 182 -17.55 -11.77 13.44
CA ARG A 182 -16.48 -10.78 13.25
C ARG A 182 -16.44 -10.36 11.78
N PRO A 183 -17.17 -9.32 11.37
CA PRO A 183 -17.34 -9.00 9.97
C PRO A 183 -16.02 -8.63 9.28
N VAL A 184 -15.98 -8.89 7.97
CA VAL A 184 -14.96 -8.41 7.03
C VAL A 184 -15.70 -7.69 5.90
N LEU A 185 -16.21 -6.49 6.19
CA LEU A 185 -17.09 -5.74 5.30
C LEU A 185 -16.51 -5.53 3.90
N SER A 186 -15.20 -5.30 3.79
CA SER A 186 -14.50 -5.15 2.50
C SER A 186 -14.51 -6.38 1.60
N LYS A 187 -15.13 -7.48 2.03
CA LYS A 187 -15.26 -8.74 1.29
C LYS A 187 -16.71 -9.16 1.07
N ARG A 188 -17.67 -8.33 1.49
CA ARG A 188 -19.09 -8.51 1.17
C ARG A 188 -19.34 -7.79 -0.16
N ALA A 189 -19.91 -8.50 -1.12
CA ALA A 189 -20.34 -7.91 -2.38
C ALA A 189 -21.43 -6.88 -2.11
N VAL A 190 -21.26 -5.68 -2.65
CA VAL A 190 -22.26 -4.60 -2.66
C VAL A 190 -22.17 -3.89 -4.00
N ASN A 191 -23.31 -3.53 -4.56
CA ASN A 191 -23.34 -2.66 -5.73
C ASN A 191 -23.10 -1.19 -5.32
N GLU A 192 -23.00 -0.28 -6.30
CA GLU A 192 -22.71 1.14 -6.03
C GLU A 192 -23.81 1.83 -5.21
N GLU A 193 -25.07 1.54 -5.47
CA GLU A 193 -26.22 2.12 -4.75
C GLU A 193 -26.22 1.66 -3.29
N GLU A 194 -26.14 0.35 -3.05
CA GLU A 194 -26.02 -0.24 -1.72
C GLU A 194 -24.81 0.30 -0.95
N PHE A 195 -23.66 0.46 -1.63
CA PHE A 195 -22.47 1.04 -1.02
C PHE A 195 -22.71 2.46 -0.51
N VAL A 196 -23.34 3.31 -1.33
CA VAL A 196 -23.63 4.71 -0.97
C VAL A 196 -24.64 4.75 0.18
N ASP A 197 -25.70 3.96 0.12
CA ASP A 197 -26.73 3.92 1.16
C ASP A 197 -26.15 3.51 2.52
N GLU A 198 -25.38 2.42 2.57
CA GLU A 198 -24.75 1.92 3.79
C GLU A 198 -23.74 2.93 4.37
N CYS A 199 -22.96 3.58 3.51
CA CYS A 199 -21.98 4.57 3.96
C CYS A 199 -22.64 5.87 4.45
N SER A 200 -23.76 6.28 3.85
CA SER A 200 -24.48 7.53 4.16
C SER A 200 -25.25 7.48 5.48
N ILE A 201 -25.31 6.33 6.15
CA ILE A 201 -25.87 6.22 7.51
C ILE A 201 -24.80 5.98 8.57
N CYS A 202 -23.53 5.91 8.17
CA CYS A 202 -22.42 5.50 9.03
C CYS A 202 -21.49 6.66 9.39
N GLN A 203 -21.08 6.76 10.65
CA GLN A 203 -20.12 7.77 11.13
C GLN A 203 -18.87 7.13 11.74
N PHE A 204 -18.07 7.91 12.46
CA PHE A 204 -16.84 7.40 13.07
C PHE A 204 -17.10 6.32 14.12
N ASN A 205 -18.21 6.36 14.85
CA ASN A 205 -18.59 5.28 15.77
C ASN A 205 -18.78 3.94 15.03
N ASN A 206 -19.44 3.93 13.88
CA ASN A 206 -19.54 2.73 13.04
C ASN A 206 -18.15 2.29 12.57
N LEU A 207 -17.30 3.22 12.09
CA LEU A 207 -15.92 2.90 11.72
C LEU A 207 -15.11 2.32 12.89
N GLN A 208 -15.33 2.84 14.10
CA GLN A 208 -14.72 2.38 15.33
C GLN A 208 -15.12 0.93 15.60
N ASP A 209 -16.40 0.58 15.51
CA ASP A 209 -16.89 -0.76 15.78
C ASP A 209 -16.55 -1.76 14.67
N ASP A 210 -16.82 -1.40 13.41
CA ASP A 210 -16.72 -2.29 12.25
C ASP A 210 -15.28 -2.55 11.79
N VAL A 211 -14.36 -1.61 12.08
CA VAL A 211 -12.98 -1.68 11.56
C VAL A 211 -11.94 -1.62 12.67
N ILE A 212 -12.03 -0.67 13.59
CA ILE A 212 -10.95 -0.41 14.55
C ILE A 212 -10.97 -1.45 15.69
N SER A 213 -12.12 -1.62 16.34
CA SER A 213 -12.33 -2.51 17.48
C SER A 213 -12.13 -3.99 17.12
N VAL A 214 -12.49 -4.39 15.91
CA VAL A 214 -12.29 -5.76 15.39
C VAL A 214 -10.87 -6.02 14.84
N GLY A 215 -9.99 -5.01 14.92
CA GLY A 215 -8.58 -5.11 14.54
C GLY A 215 -8.32 -5.14 13.02
N SER A 216 -9.25 -4.66 12.20
CA SER A 216 -9.13 -4.64 10.73
C SER A 216 -8.39 -3.40 10.20
N CYS A 217 -8.29 -2.33 10.99
CA CYS A 217 -7.68 -1.06 10.56
C CYS A 217 -6.24 -1.23 10.03
N VAL A 218 -5.98 -0.79 8.79
CA VAL A 218 -4.67 -0.93 8.11
C VAL A 218 -3.71 0.23 8.37
N LEU A 219 -4.14 1.27 9.09
CA LEU A 219 -3.38 2.50 9.37
C LEU A 219 -2.93 3.24 8.11
N CYS A 220 -3.78 3.32 7.10
CA CYS A 220 -3.49 4.10 5.90
C CYS A 220 -3.55 5.63 6.15
N GLY A 221 -4.33 6.10 7.13
CA GLY A 221 -4.51 7.53 7.40
C GLY A 221 -5.62 8.22 6.61
N ALA A 222 -6.37 7.50 5.78
CA ALA A 222 -7.43 8.09 4.96
C ALA A 222 -8.50 8.80 5.82
N CYS A 223 -8.95 8.16 6.91
CA CYS A 223 -9.93 8.75 7.85
C CYS A 223 -9.47 10.06 8.51
N GLU A 224 -8.19 10.17 8.86
CA GLU A 224 -7.60 11.41 9.41
C GLU A 224 -7.52 12.49 8.31
N TYR A 225 -7.16 12.13 7.08
CA TYR A 225 -7.04 13.08 5.97
C TYR A 225 -8.37 13.66 5.49
N VAL A 226 -9.41 12.83 5.37
CA VAL A 226 -10.74 13.27 4.91
C VAL A 226 -11.56 13.96 5.98
N CYS A 227 -11.11 13.95 7.24
CA CYS A 227 -11.85 14.57 8.33
C CYS A 227 -11.87 16.11 8.14
N PRO A 228 -13.04 16.72 7.86
CA PRO A 228 -13.11 18.14 7.48
C PRO A 228 -12.76 19.04 8.65
N ILE A 229 -13.14 18.62 9.85
CA ILE A 229 -12.90 19.36 11.07
C ILE A 229 -11.65 18.91 11.79
N ASP A 230 -10.86 17.94 11.31
CA ASP A 230 -9.66 17.42 11.99
C ASP A 230 -9.93 16.74 13.36
N ALA A 231 -11.10 16.10 13.51
CA ALA A 231 -11.50 15.37 14.72
C ALA A 231 -10.78 14.04 14.91
N ILE A 232 -10.36 13.41 13.82
CA ILE A 232 -9.73 12.08 13.82
C ILE A 232 -8.22 12.25 13.74
N LYS A 233 -7.48 11.67 14.70
CA LYS A 233 -6.01 11.63 14.69
C LYS A 233 -5.48 10.21 14.75
N ILE A 234 -4.37 9.91 14.10
CA ILE A 234 -3.66 8.64 14.34
C ILE A 234 -2.82 8.75 15.61
N ASN A 235 -3.16 7.95 16.63
CA ASN A 235 -2.40 7.84 17.87
C ASN A 235 -2.14 6.36 18.24
N HIS A 236 -0.93 6.05 18.74
CA HIS A 236 -0.51 4.72 19.25
C HIS A 236 -1.00 3.51 18.44
N ARG A 237 -0.93 3.63 17.10
CA ARG A 237 -1.31 2.61 16.11
C ARG A 237 -2.82 2.44 15.84
N LYS A 238 -3.67 3.46 16.06
CA LYS A 238 -5.05 3.48 15.59
C LYS A 238 -5.59 4.91 15.39
N PRO A 239 -6.64 5.11 14.59
CA PRO A 239 -7.40 6.35 14.61
C PRO A 239 -8.09 6.53 15.97
N VAL A 240 -8.10 7.76 16.47
CA VAL A 240 -8.81 8.18 17.69
C VAL A 240 -9.53 9.49 17.44
N ILE A 241 -10.69 9.66 18.05
CA ILE A 241 -11.37 10.96 18.12
C ILE A 241 -10.66 11.84 19.16
N THR A 242 -10.46 13.10 18.80
CA THR A 242 -9.84 14.12 19.66
C THR A 242 -10.75 15.31 19.97
N LYS A 243 -11.88 15.41 19.27
CA LYS A 243 -12.97 16.38 19.46
C LYS A 243 -14.25 15.85 18.82
N ASP A 244 -15.37 16.46 19.14
CA ASP A 244 -16.68 16.00 18.68
C ASP A 244 -16.76 15.97 17.15
N CYS A 245 -17.26 14.86 16.62
CA CYS A 245 -17.49 14.66 15.20
C CYS A 245 -18.75 15.42 14.78
N GLU A 246 -18.70 16.08 13.62
CA GLU A 246 -19.90 16.67 13.03
C GLU A 246 -20.90 15.57 12.66
N GLU A 247 -22.17 15.80 12.96
CA GLU A 247 -23.25 14.91 12.54
C GLU A 247 -23.37 14.93 11.00
N ASP A 248 -23.81 13.81 10.42
CA ASP A 248 -24.04 13.64 8.98
C ASP A 248 -22.79 13.79 8.07
N CYS A 249 -21.58 13.62 8.63
CA CYS A 249 -20.33 13.80 7.87
C CYS A 249 -19.96 12.62 6.95
N HIS A 250 -20.02 11.37 7.45
CA HIS A 250 -19.74 10.09 6.75
C HIS A 250 -18.36 9.88 6.09
N ALA A 251 -17.57 10.93 5.89
CA ALA A 251 -16.34 10.95 5.08
C ALA A 251 -15.35 9.83 5.43
N CYS A 252 -15.12 9.58 6.73
CA CYS A 252 -14.17 8.57 7.17
C CYS A 252 -14.58 7.13 6.83
N TYR A 253 -15.90 6.87 6.75
CA TYR A 253 -16.45 5.56 6.43
C TYR A 253 -16.36 5.29 4.93
N PHE A 254 -16.69 6.30 4.10
CA PHE A 254 -16.43 6.29 2.65
C PHE A 254 -14.95 6.07 2.32
N ALA A 255 -14.03 6.73 3.03
CA ALA A 255 -12.60 6.66 2.74
C ALA A 255 -11.90 5.36 3.20
N CYS A 256 -12.50 4.62 4.13
CA CYS A 256 -11.87 3.45 4.72
C CYS A 256 -11.79 2.27 3.72
N PRO A 257 -10.61 1.66 3.50
CA PRO A 257 -10.48 0.48 2.63
C PRO A 257 -10.96 -0.83 3.28
N ARG A 258 -11.50 -0.76 4.50
CA ARG A 258 -11.94 -1.91 5.30
C ARG A 258 -13.42 -1.91 5.65
N THR A 259 -14.14 -0.86 5.25
CA THR A 259 -15.59 -0.85 5.14
C THR A 259 -15.98 -1.55 3.83
N PHE A 260 -17.25 -1.46 3.41
CA PHE A 260 -17.70 -1.96 2.12
C PHE A 260 -16.86 -1.44 0.95
N VAL A 261 -16.84 -2.20 -0.15
CA VAL A 261 -16.19 -1.81 -1.40
C VAL A 261 -17.16 -2.13 -2.52
N SER A 262 -17.53 -1.12 -3.30
CA SER A 262 -18.41 -1.27 -4.45
C SER A 262 -17.79 -2.19 -5.51
N GLU A 263 -18.65 -2.94 -6.20
CA GLU A 263 -18.27 -3.77 -7.34
C GLU A 263 -17.65 -2.98 -8.50
N GLU A 264 -17.91 -1.67 -8.57
CA GLU A 264 -17.30 -0.73 -9.50
C GLU A 264 -15.81 -0.48 -9.23
N ILE A 265 -15.33 -0.77 -8.01
CA ILE A 265 -13.91 -0.72 -7.64
C ILE A 265 -13.31 -2.12 -7.66
N TYR A 266 -14.00 -3.08 -7.03
CA TYR A 266 -13.59 -4.48 -6.97
C TYR A 266 -14.72 -5.37 -7.49
N PRO A 267 -14.62 -5.85 -8.74
CA PRO A 267 -15.57 -6.79 -9.28
C PRO A 267 -15.74 -8.01 -8.36
N ASN A 268 -16.95 -8.57 -8.32
CA ASN A 268 -17.28 -9.69 -7.42
C ASN A 268 -16.39 -10.93 -7.66
N ASP A 269 -15.86 -11.10 -8.88
CA ASP A 269 -15.00 -12.20 -9.28
C ASP A 269 -13.49 -11.91 -9.12
N ILE A 270 -13.10 -10.78 -8.52
CA ILE A 270 -11.69 -10.35 -8.46
C ILE A 270 -10.79 -11.38 -7.78
N ASP A 271 -11.28 -12.06 -6.74
CA ASP A 271 -10.50 -13.10 -6.03
C ASP A 271 -10.39 -14.41 -6.85
N GLU A 272 -11.15 -14.57 -7.95
CA GLU A 272 -11.00 -15.64 -8.94
C GLU A 272 -9.91 -15.32 -9.97
N LYS A 273 -9.51 -14.05 -10.09
CA LYS A 273 -8.47 -13.52 -10.97
C LYS A 273 -7.22 -13.17 -10.15
N PRO A 274 -6.23 -14.06 -9.97
CA PRO A 274 -5.17 -13.87 -8.97
C PRO A 274 -4.25 -12.67 -9.19
N LEU A 275 -4.20 -12.13 -10.42
CA LEU A 275 -3.43 -10.93 -10.76
C LEU A 275 -4.33 -9.70 -10.99
N GLY A 276 -5.64 -9.83 -10.73
CA GLY A 276 -6.65 -8.87 -11.17
C GLY A 276 -6.72 -8.75 -12.70
N GLU A 277 -7.37 -7.69 -13.16
CA GLU A 277 -7.39 -7.30 -14.57
C GLU A 277 -6.18 -6.41 -14.88
N TYR A 278 -5.57 -6.63 -16.05
CA TYR A 278 -4.39 -5.89 -16.48
C TYR A 278 -4.29 -5.86 -18.01
N ILE A 279 -3.57 -4.87 -18.51
CA ILE A 279 -3.27 -4.65 -19.94
C ILE A 279 -1.97 -5.38 -20.30
N GLU A 280 -0.91 -5.19 -19.51
CA GLU A 280 0.42 -5.77 -19.77
C GLU A 280 1.08 -6.32 -18.50
N LEU A 281 1.91 -7.35 -18.70
CA LEU A 281 2.73 -7.97 -17.66
C LEU A 281 4.19 -8.01 -18.14
N LEU A 282 5.05 -7.25 -17.49
CA LEU A 282 6.38 -6.92 -17.97
C LEU A 282 7.48 -7.34 -16.97
N ASP A 283 8.60 -7.79 -17.49
CA ASP A 283 9.89 -7.87 -16.82
C ASP A 283 10.67 -6.58 -17.12
N VAL A 284 10.91 -5.76 -16.09
CA VAL A 284 11.45 -4.41 -16.22
C VAL A 284 12.74 -4.24 -15.44
N LYS A 285 13.72 -3.59 -16.06
CA LYS A 285 15.00 -3.20 -15.46
C LYS A 285 15.14 -1.69 -15.49
N ALA A 286 15.59 -1.12 -14.37
CA ALA A 286 15.99 0.28 -14.29
C ALA A 286 17.52 0.36 -14.26
N ASP A 287 18.12 1.08 -15.22
CA ASP A 287 19.58 1.11 -15.39
C ASP A 287 20.31 1.97 -14.35
N SER A 288 19.63 2.94 -13.75
CA SER A 288 20.24 4.01 -12.96
C SER A 288 20.10 3.86 -11.44
N ILE A 289 19.28 2.93 -10.94
CA ILE A 289 18.96 2.84 -9.50
C ILE A 289 18.96 1.38 -9.02
N ILE A 290 19.88 1.07 -8.10
CA ILE A 290 20.00 -0.27 -7.49
C ILE A 290 18.97 -0.42 -6.37
N GLY A 291 18.05 -1.38 -6.50
CA GLY A 291 17.10 -1.76 -5.44
C GLY A 291 16.22 -2.94 -5.87
N GLN A 292 15.77 -3.78 -4.91
CA GLN A 292 14.98 -4.99 -5.20
C GLN A 292 13.61 -4.67 -5.85
N ASP A 293 12.86 -3.74 -5.26
CA ASP A 293 11.58 -3.23 -5.79
C ASP A 293 11.66 -1.73 -6.12
N GLY A 294 12.59 -1.01 -5.48
CA GLY A 294 12.65 0.44 -5.51
C GLY A 294 13.28 1.04 -6.76
N GLY A 295 14.05 0.28 -7.54
CA GLY A 295 14.74 0.79 -8.73
C GLY A 295 13.74 1.25 -9.81
N VAL A 296 12.82 0.37 -10.19
CA VAL A 296 11.79 0.65 -11.20
C VAL A 296 10.80 1.70 -10.70
N VAL A 297 10.35 1.61 -9.44
CA VAL A 297 9.45 2.62 -8.85
C VAL A 297 10.10 4.00 -8.87
N SER A 298 11.37 4.11 -8.46
CA SER A 298 12.08 5.39 -8.45
C SER A 298 12.26 5.93 -9.88
N ALA A 299 12.60 5.08 -10.85
CA ALA A 299 12.70 5.49 -12.26
C ALA A 299 11.37 6.05 -12.79
N ILE A 300 10.24 5.41 -12.47
CA ILE A 300 8.91 5.90 -12.83
C ILE A 300 8.64 7.26 -12.17
N LEU A 301 8.87 7.39 -10.86
CA LEU A 301 8.64 8.66 -10.14
C LEU A 301 9.49 9.82 -10.68
N ILE A 302 10.75 9.55 -11.01
CA ILE A 302 11.65 10.54 -11.61
C ILE A 302 11.14 10.96 -12.98
N ASN A 303 10.76 9.99 -13.82
CA ASN A 303 10.22 10.28 -15.15
C ASN A 303 8.92 11.11 -15.05
N LEU A 304 8.03 10.82 -14.10
CA LEU A 304 6.81 11.59 -13.86
C LEU A 304 7.10 13.05 -13.48
N LEU A 305 8.11 13.30 -12.63
CA LEU A 305 8.52 14.65 -12.25
C LEU A 305 9.20 15.40 -13.41
N GLU A 306 10.16 14.77 -14.09
CA GLU A 306 10.93 15.40 -15.17
C GLU A 306 10.05 15.77 -16.38
N ASN A 307 9.01 14.97 -16.65
CA ASN A 307 8.07 15.22 -17.73
C ASN A 307 6.84 16.03 -17.28
N ASN A 308 6.81 16.54 -16.04
CA ASN A 308 5.72 17.31 -15.46
C ASN A 308 4.33 16.62 -15.57
N VAL A 309 4.32 15.28 -15.49
CA VAL A 309 3.07 14.51 -15.44
C VAL A 309 2.38 14.72 -14.10
N VAL A 310 3.17 14.87 -13.04
CA VAL A 310 2.74 15.21 -11.68
C VAL A 310 3.61 16.34 -11.12
N ASP A 311 3.06 17.13 -10.20
CA ASP A 311 3.78 18.20 -9.52
C ASP A 311 4.66 17.66 -8.38
N GLU A 312 4.19 16.61 -7.71
CA GLU A 312 4.84 16.01 -6.55
C GLU A 312 4.66 14.49 -6.51
N VAL A 313 5.55 13.82 -5.80
CA VAL A 313 5.48 12.39 -5.54
C VAL A 313 5.47 12.12 -4.04
N SER A 314 4.69 11.15 -3.62
CA SER A 314 4.69 10.65 -2.24
C SER A 314 5.74 9.56 -2.09
N ILE A 315 6.76 9.84 -1.29
CA ILE A 315 7.83 8.89 -0.98
C ILE A 315 7.84 8.51 0.50
N VAL A 316 8.48 7.39 0.81
CA VAL A 316 8.68 6.90 2.17
C VAL A 316 10.17 6.88 2.46
N ALA A 317 10.59 7.69 3.42
CA ALA A 317 11.94 7.67 3.96
C ALA A 317 11.95 7.13 5.39
N GLU A 318 13.13 7.04 5.95
CA GLU A 318 13.35 6.74 7.36
C GLU A 318 13.24 8.00 8.20
N ASP A 319 12.69 7.87 9.41
CA ASP A 319 12.71 8.90 10.44
C ASP A 319 14.16 9.17 10.88
N LYS A 320 14.54 10.45 10.96
CA LYS A 320 15.90 10.83 11.36
C LYS A 320 16.20 10.48 12.81
N ASP A 321 15.17 10.42 13.64
CA ASP A 321 15.29 10.20 15.08
C ASP A 321 14.94 8.76 15.49
N ALA A 322 14.52 7.91 14.54
CA ALA A 322 14.11 6.53 14.81
C ALA A 322 14.48 5.58 13.64
N PRO A 323 15.53 4.75 13.80
CA PRO A 323 15.97 3.80 12.78
C PRO A 323 14.84 2.92 12.29
N TRP A 324 14.78 2.68 10.97
CA TRP A 324 13.75 1.90 10.28
C TRP A 324 12.29 2.33 10.49
N ARG A 325 12.05 3.41 11.22
CA ARG A 325 10.69 3.95 11.39
C ARG A 325 10.35 4.69 10.11
N PRO A 326 9.34 4.27 9.37
CA PRO A 326 9.11 4.88 8.08
C PRO A 326 8.25 6.16 8.24
N VAL A 327 8.57 7.17 7.46
CA VAL A 327 7.90 8.48 7.43
C VAL A 327 7.66 8.83 5.97
N SER A 328 6.47 9.34 5.67
CA SER A 328 6.14 9.78 4.32
C SER A 328 6.07 11.29 4.21
N TYR A 329 6.49 11.80 3.06
CA TYR A 329 6.39 13.21 2.69
C TYR A 329 6.24 13.35 1.18
N LEU A 330 5.75 14.52 0.76
CA LEU A 330 5.69 14.90 -0.64
C LEU A 330 6.97 15.62 -1.02
N THR A 331 7.46 15.36 -2.23
CA THR A 331 8.59 16.07 -2.81
C THR A 331 8.38 16.28 -4.31
N SER A 332 8.93 17.37 -4.83
CA SER A 332 9.11 17.62 -6.26
C SER A 332 10.57 17.44 -6.69
N ARG A 333 11.47 17.04 -5.78
CA ARG A 333 12.90 16.92 -6.04
C ARG A 333 13.29 15.49 -6.36
N VAL A 334 13.86 15.28 -7.54
CA VAL A 334 14.43 13.99 -7.98
C VAL A 334 15.44 13.40 -6.98
N GLN A 335 16.28 14.25 -6.36
CA GLN A 335 17.26 13.81 -5.37
C GLN A 335 16.64 13.15 -4.13
N ASP A 336 15.47 13.62 -3.71
CA ASP A 336 14.77 13.06 -2.56
C ASP A 336 14.23 11.65 -2.90
N VAL A 337 13.77 11.44 -4.14
CA VAL A 337 13.32 10.13 -4.65
C VAL A 337 14.47 9.12 -4.63
N VAL A 338 15.64 9.50 -5.16
CA VAL A 338 16.84 8.64 -5.16
C VAL A 338 17.26 8.30 -3.73
N SER A 339 17.25 9.28 -2.82
CA SER A 339 17.65 9.10 -1.42
C SER A 339 16.68 8.22 -0.63
N ALA A 340 15.39 8.22 -1.00
CA ALA A 340 14.36 7.41 -0.36
C ALA A 340 14.29 5.97 -0.88
N ALA A 341 15.09 5.60 -1.89
CA ALA A 341 15.09 4.26 -2.48
C ALA A 341 15.37 3.14 -1.44
N GLY A 342 14.94 1.92 -1.76
CA GLY A 342 15.06 0.74 -0.91
C GLY A 342 13.80 0.40 -0.12
N THR A 343 13.68 -0.85 0.30
CA THR A 343 12.46 -1.40 0.92
C THR A 343 12.42 -1.15 2.43
N LYS A 344 11.28 -0.67 2.94
CA LYS A 344 11.03 -0.49 4.38
C LYS A 344 9.84 -1.37 4.76
N TYR A 345 10.08 -2.43 5.54
CA TYR A 345 9.06 -3.43 5.90
C TYR A 345 8.22 -3.03 7.12
N SER A 346 7.89 -1.75 7.27
CA SER A 346 6.98 -1.31 8.32
C SER A 346 5.95 -0.31 7.81
N THR A 347 4.82 -0.27 8.49
CA THR A 347 3.67 0.54 8.10
C THR A 347 3.88 2.03 8.37
N VAL A 348 3.57 2.85 7.37
CA VAL A 348 3.30 4.29 7.52
C VAL A 348 1.90 4.57 7.01
N PRO A 349 1.25 5.63 7.49
CA PRO A 349 0.22 6.33 6.72
C PRO A 349 0.86 6.97 5.45
N ILE A 350 1.30 6.14 4.49
CA ILE A 350 2.24 6.53 3.42
C ILE A 350 1.74 7.70 2.57
N GLY A 351 0.48 7.70 2.13
CA GLY A 351 -0.02 8.76 1.24
C GLY A 351 -0.70 9.92 1.95
N PHE A 352 -1.50 9.65 2.98
CA PHE A 352 -2.43 10.65 3.49
C PHE A 352 -1.81 11.64 4.49
N LYS A 353 -0.84 11.18 5.28
CA LYS A 353 -0.15 12.05 6.25
C LYS A 353 0.75 13.07 5.56
N SER A 354 1.40 12.71 4.46
CA SER A 354 2.21 13.62 3.65
C SER A 354 1.35 14.72 3.01
N LEU A 355 0.13 14.39 2.58
CA LEU A 355 -0.85 15.34 2.05
C LEU A 355 -1.37 16.33 3.10
N ASN A 356 -1.50 15.92 4.36
CA ASN A 356 -1.99 16.78 5.45
C ASN A 356 -1.05 17.93 5.82
N SER A 357 0.25 17.83 5.53
CA SER A 357 1.23 18.89 5.82
C SER A 357 0.97 20.23 5.12
N LYS A 358 0.01 20.28 4.20
CA LYS A 358 -0.37 21.48 3.41
C LYS A 358 -1.76 22.03 3.70
N LYS A 359 -2.51 21.45 4.64
CA LYS A 359 -3.82 21.99 5.09
C LYS A 359 -3.68 23.11 6.14
N GLN A 360 -2.47 23.59 6.44
CA GLN A 360 -2.22 24.72 7.34
C GLN A 360 -2.08 26.04 6.57
#